data_AF-A0A1Z9PT54-F1
#
_entry.id   AF-A0A1Z9PT54-F1
#
_cell.length_a   1.000
_cell.length_b   1.000
_cell.length_c   1.000
_cell.angle_alpha   90.00
_cell.angle_beta   90.00
_cell.angle_gamma   90.00
#
_symmetry.space_group_name_H-M   'P 1'
#
loop_
_entity.id
_entity.type
_entity.pdbx_description
1 polymer ?
#
loop_
_entity_poly.entity_id
_entity_poly.type
_entity_poly.pdbx_seq_one_letter_code
_entity_poly.pdbx_strand_id
1 'polypeptide(L)'
;MSFNSLKKTIKYRVSYSGTKETDILYKRYFINQLDKFNQKDLEDIESLLNQFSDNEIYNFLTSKVIIPLEFKRIFNKILNEK
;
A
#
# COMPACT_ATOMS: atom_id res chain seq x y z
N MET A 1 -16.12 -5.61 -6.82
CA MET A 1 -15.01 -6.50 -7.23
C MET A 1 -15.00 -7.72 -6.31
N SER A 2 -14.53 -8.88 -6.78
CA SER A 2 -14.30 -10.04 -5.89
C SER A 2 -13.03 -9.81 -5.06
N PHE A 3 -12.97 -10.33 -3.83
CA PHE A 3 -11.80 -10.24 -2.94
C PHE A 3 -10.50 -10.66 -3.64
N ASN A 4 -10.56 -11.71 -4.45
CA ASN A 4 -9.40 -12.20 -5.22
C ASN A 4 -9.04 -11.31 -6.41
N SER A 5 -10.00 -10.62 -7.03
CA SER A 5 -9.68 -9.66 -8.09
C SER A 5 -9.01 -8.41 -7.52
N LEU A 6 -9.45 -7.95 -6.34
CA LEU A 6 -8.88 -6.78 -5.67
C LEU A 6 -7.40 -6.99 -5.30
N LYS A 7 -7.08 -8.16 -4.70
CA LYS A 7 -5.69 -8.55 -4.44
C LYS A 7 -4.83 -8.55 -5.71
N LYS A 8 -5.36 -9.07 -6.82
CA LYS A 8 -4.63 -9.08 -8.10
C LYS A 8 -4.37 -7.66 -8.62
N THR A 9 -5.37 -6.79 -8.56
CA THR A 9 -5.23 -5.37 -8.94
C THR A 9 -4.15 -4.67 -8.14
N ILE A 10 -4.21 -4.79 -6.81
CA ILE A 10 -3.22 -4.19 -5.91
C ILE A 10 -1.84 -4.76 -6.21
N LYS A 11 -1.71 -6.09 -6.28
CA LYS A 11 -0.43 -6.75 -6.56
C LYS A 11 0.18 -6.27 -7.87
N TYR A 12 -0.63 -6.15 -8.92
CA TYR A 12 -0.19 -5.62 -10.20
C TYR A 12 0.31 -4.17 -10.05
N ARG A 13 -0.51 -3.28 -9.46
CA ARG A 13 -0.17 -1.87 -9.29
C ARG A 13 1.12 -1.66 -8.50
N VAL A 14 1.32 -2.40 -7.42
CA VAL A 14 2.51 -2.25 -6.56
C VAL A 14 3.74 -3.01 -7.06
N SER A 15 3.61 -3.81 -8.14
CA SER A 15 4.75 -4.46 -8.79
C SER A 15 5.38 -3.62 -9.90
N TYR A 16 4.72 -2.52 -10.30
CA TYR A 16 5.16 -1.65 -11.38
C TYR A 16 5.12 -0.19 -10.90
N SER A 17 6.08 0.19 -10.05
CA SER A 17 6.25 1.58 -9.64
C SER A 17 7.31 2.31 -10.48
N GLY A 18 7.38 3.63 -10.33
CA GLY A 18 8.33 4.45 -11.07
C GLY A 18 9.82 4.22 -10.72
N THR A 19 10.14 3.61 -9.57
CA THR A 19 11.54 3.41 -9.13
C THR A 19 11.74 2.08 -8.42
N LYS A 20 12.95 1.53 -8.53
CA LYS A 20 13.33 0.28 -7.83
C LYS A 20 13.24 0.41 -6.30
N GLU A 21 13.50 1.60 -5.77
CA GLU A 21 13.40 1.85 -4.32
C GLU A 21 11.97 1.71 -3.83
N THR A 22 11.02 2.30 -4.56
CA THR A 22 9.58 2.17 -4.26
C THR A 22 9.12 0.73 -4.41
N ASP A 23 9.56 0.00 -5.45
CA ASP A 23 9.24 -1.42 -5.61
C ASP A 23 9.69 -2.26 -4.40
N ILE A 24 10.88 -2.00 -3.85
CA ILE A 24 11.38 -2.71 -2.66
C ILE A 24 10.48 -2.45 -1.45
N LEU A 25 10.08 -1.20 -1.23
CA LEU A 25 9.19 -0.83 -0.13
C LEU A 25 7.80 -1.44 -0.34
N TYR A 26 7.25 -1.35 -1.55
CA TYR A 26 5.97 -1.93 -1.90
C TYR A 26 5.93 -3.44 -1.70
N LYS A 27 7.02 -4.12 -2.06
CA LYS A 27 7.15 -5.54 -1.79
C LYS A 27 7.09 -5.85 -0.30
N ARG A 28 7.86 -5.10 0.50
CA ARG A 28 7.92 -5.28 1.97
C ARG A 28 6.58 -5.01 2.65
N TYR A 29 5.91 -3.94 2.26
CA TYR A 29 4.77 -3.38 2.99
C TYR A 29 3.41 -3.82 2.47
N PHE A 30 3.27 -4.06 1.16
CA PHE A 30 2.01 -4.49 0.55
C PHE A 30 2.06 -5.95 0.13
N ILE A 31 3.02 -6.35 -0.72
CA ILE A 31 3.01 -7.69 -1.33
C ILE A 31 3.16 -8.79 -0.28
N ASN A 32 4.15 -8.67 0.62
CA ASN A 32 4.40 -9.69 1.64
C ASN A 32 3.27 -9.81 2.67
N GLN A 33 2.45 -8.77 2.81
CA GLN A 33 1.33 -8.73 3.76
C GLN A 33 -0.03 -8.89 3.07
N LEU A 34 -0.06 -9.07 1.75
CA LEU A 34 -1.28 -9.02 0.94
C LEU A 34 -2.34 -10.04 1.40
N ASP A 35 -1.91 -11.18 1.91
CA ASP A 35 -2.79 -12.23 2.42
C ASP A 35 -3.31 -11.99 3.85
N LYS A 36 -2.69 -11.08 4.60
CA LYS A 36 -3.11 -10.66 5.95
C LYS A 36 -4.16 -9.54 5.94
N PHE A 37 -4.40 -8.92 4.79
CA PHE A 37 -5.39 -7.85 4.65
C PHE A 37 -6.79 -8.42 4.48
N ASN A 38 -7.74 -7.86 5.24
CA ASN A 38 -9.16 -8.11 5.03
C ASN A 38 -9.68 -7.26 3.86
N GLN A 39 -10.94 -7.43 3.48
CA GLN A 39 -11.49 -6.73 2.32
C GLN A 39 -11.42 -5.20 2.46
N LYS A 40 -11.73 -4.67 3.65
CA LYS A 40 -11.70 -3.22 3.89
C LYS A 40 -10.28 -2.65 3.83
N ASP A 41 -9.30 -3.42 4.31
CA ASP A 41 -7.89 -3.04 4.22
C ASP A 41 -7.44 -2.96 2.75
N LEU A 42 -7.85 -3.92 1.92
CA LEU A 42 -7.55 -3.91 0.50
C LEU A 42 -8.24 -2.75 -0.23
N GLU A 43 -9.48 -2.43 0.12
CA GLU A 43 -10.21 -1.26 -0.43
C GLU A 43 -9.50 0.06 -0.06
N ASP A 44 -9.03 0.19 1.19
CA ASP A 44 -8.24 1.34 1.63
C ASP A 44 -6.91 1.43 0.86
N ILE A 45 -6.22 0.31 0.63
CA ILE A 45 -4.97 0.26 -0.15
C ILE A 45 -5.21 0.64 -1.61
N GLU A 46 -6.27 0.12 -2.22
CA GLU A 46 -6.63 0.48 -3.60
C GLU A 46 -6.93 1.98 -3.72
N SER A 47 -7.72 2.52 -2.79
CA SER A 47 -8.02 3.95 -2.74
C SER A 47 -6.74 4.80 -2.60
N LEU A 48 -5.83 4.39 -1.71
CA LEU A 48 -4.53 5.04 -1.54
C LEU A 48 -3.72 5.07 -2.85
N LEU A 49 -3.59 3.92 -3.52
CA LEU A 49 -2.82 3.76 -4.76
C LEU A 49 -3.41 4.52 -5.96
N ASN A 50 -4.71 4.82 -5.90
CA ASN A 50 -5.42 5.59 -6.91
C ASN A 50 -5.38 7.09 -6.62
N GLN A 51 -5.37 7.50 -5.34
CA GLN A 51 -5.37 8.91 -4.94
C GLN A 51 -3.97 9.53 -4.95
N PHE A 52 -2.93 8.76 -4.63
CA PHE A 52 -1.57 9.27 -4.47
C PHE A 52 -0.61 8.71 -5.51
N SER A 53 0.39 9.51 -5.85
CA SER A 53 1.50 9.08 -6.69
C SER A 53 2.48 8.17 -5.94
N ASP A 54 3.26 7.38 -6.68
CA ASP A 54 4.28 6.49 -6.09
C ASP A 54 5.27 7.25 -5.19
N ASN A 55 5.63 8.49 -5.57
CA ASN A 55 6.52 9.33 -4.78
C ASN A 55 5.89 9.77 -3.46
N GLU A 56 4.60 10.09 -3.45
CA GLU A 56 3.88 10.46 -2.23
C GLU A 56 3.75 9.25 -1.30
N ILE A 57 3.37 8.10 -1.83
CA ILE A 57 3.27 6.86 -1.05
C ILE A 57 4.63 6.47 -0.49
N TYR A 58 5.70 6.58 -1.29
CA TYR A 58 7.07 6.42 -0.81
C TYR A 58 7.39 7.37 0.35
N ASN A 59 7.02 8.65 0.25
CA ASN A 59 7.24 9.64 1.30
C ASN A 59 6.46 9.31 2.59
N PHE A 60 5.23 8.80 2.47
CA PHE A 60 4.45 8.33 3.62
C PHE A 60 5.10 7.10 4.28
N LEU A 61 5.55 6.13 3.50
CA LEU A 61 6.20 4.91 3.99
C LEU A 61 7.56 5.19 4.64
N THR A 62 8.28 6.19 4.15
CA THR A 62 9.58 6.63 4.71
C THR A 62 9.42 7.67 5.82
N SER A 63 8.19 7.98 6.24
CA SER A 63 7.88 8.99 7.28
C SER A 63 8.45 10.38 6.99
N LYS A 64 8.69 10.69 5.71
CA LYS A 64 9.15 12.03 5.28
C LYS A 64 8.01 13.05 5.31
N VAL A 65 6.76 12.58 5.26
CA VAL A 65 5.54 13.41 5.23
C VAL A 65 4.47 12.83 6.16
N ILE A 66 3.57 13.69 6.64
CA ILE A 66 2.43 13.30 7.47
C ILE A 66 1.46 12.44 6.67
N ILE A 67 1.10 11.28 7.23
CA ILE A 67 0.10 10.36 6.65
C ILE A 67 -1.30 10.98 6.81
N PRO A 68 -2.14 11.00 5.76
CA PRO A 68 -3.52 11.47 5.87
C PRO A 68 -4.31 10.67 6.91
N LEU A 69 -5.18 11.35 7.66
CA LEU A 69 -5.89 10.74 8.79
C LEU A 69 -6.72 9.50 8.36
N GLU A 70 -7.29 9.56 7.17
CA GLU A 70 -8.10 8.49 6.56
C GLU A 70 -7.31 7.18 6.39
N PHE A 71 -6.03 7.28 6.03
CA PHE A 71 -5.17 6.11 5.79
C PHE A 71 -4.28 5.76 6.99
N LYS A 72 -4.35 6.53 8.08
CA LYS A 72 -3.52 6.28 9.27
C LYS A 72 -3.71 4.86 9.83
N ARG A 73 -4.94 4.32 9.75
CA ARG A 73 -5.27 2.95 10.15
C ARG A 73 -4.47 1.91 9.37
N ILE A 74 -4.44 2.04 8.04
CA ILE A 74 -3.76 1.06 7.18
C ILE A 74 -2.24 1.19 7.31
N PHE A 75 -1.71 2.41 7.36
CA PHE A 75 -0.28 2.64 7.59
C PHE A 75 0.19 2.11 8.94
N ASN A 76 -0.58 2.29 10.01
CA ASN A 76 -0.27 1.70 11.30
C ASN A 76 -0.19 0.17 11.23
N LYS A 77 -1.07 -0.47 10.44
CA LYS A 77 -1.05 -1.93 10.25
C LYS A 77 0.18 -2.39 9.47
N ILE A 78 0.52 -1.66 8.41
CA ILE A 78 1.64 -1.95 7.50
C ILE A 78 3.00 -1.71 8.18
N LEU A 79 3.13 -0.61 8.93
CA LEU A 79 4.39 -0.15 9.53
C LEU A 79 4.70 -0.80 10.89
N ASN A 80 3.71 -1.32 11.61
CA ASN A 80 3.91 -1.96 12.93
C ASN A 80 4.25 -3.46 12.86
N GLU A 81 4.45 -4.06 11.69
CA GLU A 81 5.08 -5.40 11.61
C GLU A 81 6.59 -5.27 11.93
N LYS A 82 6.92 -5.40 13.22
CA LYS A 82 8.25 -5.74 13.73
C LYS A 82 8.42 -7.25 13.81
#